data_AF-A0A956JHW4-F1
#
_entry.id   AF-A0A956JHW4-F1
#
_cell.length_a   1.000
_cell.length_b   1.000
_cell.length_c   1.000
_cell.angle_alpha   90.00
_cell.angle_beta   90.00
_cell.angle_gamma   90.00
#
_symmetry.space_group_name_H-M   'P 1'
#
loop_
_entity.id
_entity.type
_entity.pdbx_description
1 polymer ?
#
loop_
_entity_poly.entity_id
_entity_poly.type
_entity_poly.pdbx_seq_one_letter_code
_entity_poly.pdbx_strand_id
1 'polypeptide(L)'
;MADSSEQTEIQICTLPWDQVEVDAFVCPTNSEGLMSHFPASKIRDLAGPGIEEQVKPHTPLAIGAAVITTAGRMRARYLIHVPDTTKPGGKVQVEDVLRATSAVIVAARAKGYSSLAIPLMGAFESGIPAEEAARAIHSEFKSYRGERPFKVYLMARDKTDVEVFEVAIDGGPP
;
A
#
# COMPACT_ATOMS: atom_id res chain seq x y z
N MET A 1 -26.48 24.06 1.30
CA MET A 1 -25.71 23.57 2.46
C MET A 1 -24.47 22.91 1.91
N ALA A 2 -23.29 23.37 2.32
CA ALA A 2 -22.03 23.02 1.67
C ALA A 2 -21.74 21.52 1.82
N ASP A 3 -21.60 20.84 0.68
CA ASP A 3 -21.09 19.49 0.55
C ASP A 3 -19.65 19.48 1.09
N SER A 4 -19.49 19.04 2.33
CA SER A 4 -18.23 19.03 3.07
C SER A 4 -17.82 17.60 3.39
N SER A 5 -18.05 16.67 2.45
CA SER A 5 -17.34 15.41 2.47
C SER A 5 -15.85 15.72 2.25
N GLU A 6 -15.08 15.79 3.34
CA GLU A 6 -13.63 15.95 3.26
C GLU A 6 -13.06 14.75 2.52
N GLN A 7 -12.66 15.01 1.28
CA GLN A 7 -12.37 14.02 0.26
C GLN A 7 -11.02 13.35 0.53
N THR A 8 -10.89 12.06 0.23
CA THR A 8 -9.57 11.42 0.11
C THR A 8 -8.82 12.11 -1.03
N GLU A 9 -7.69 12.76 -0.72
CA GLU A 9 -6.82 13.38 -1.72
C GLU A 9 -5.84 12.33 -2.22
N ILE A 10 -5.94 11.93 -3.48
CA ILE A 10 -5.10 10.91 -4.09
C ILE A 10 -4.18 11.57 -5.11
N GLN A 11 -2.88 11.35 -5.01
CA GLN A 11 -1.89 11.89 -5.94
C GLN A 11 -0.77 10.89 -6.22
N ILE A 12 -0.19 10.97 -7.42
CA ILE A 12 0.98 10.18 -7.80
C ILE A 12 2.24 10.83 -7.23
N CYS A 13 3.15 10.03 -6.70
CA CYS A 13 4.41 10.49 -6.11
C CYS A 13 5.60 9.74 -6.72
N THR A 14 6.59 10.51 -7.18
CA THR A 14 7.83 10.03 -7.80
C THR A 14 9.07 10.31 -6.95
N LEU A 15 8.89 10.79 -5.72
CA LEU A 15 9.99 10.98 -4.78
C LEU A 15 10.65 9.62 -4.45
N PRO A 16 11.95 9.61 -4.09
CA PRO A 16 12.58 8.43 -3.52
C PRO A 16 11.76 7.92 -2.33
N TRP A 17 11.48 6.61 -2.29
CA TRP A 17 10.50 6.04 -1.36
C TRP A 17 10.85 6.25 0.12
N ASP A 18 12.14 6.28 0.45
CA ASP A 18 12.66 6.58 1.79
C ASP A 18 12.56 8.06 2.17
N GLN A 19 12.35 8.96 1.22
CA GLN A 19 12.31 10.41 1.43
C GLN A 19 10.89 10.97 1.59
N VAL A 20 9.86 10.13 1.39
CA VAL A 20 8.45 10.54 1.51
C VAL A 20 8.08 10.71 2.98
N GLU A 21 7.65 11.91 3.36
CA GLU A 21 7.14 12.21 4.70
C GLU A 21 5.64 11.93 4.78
N VAL A 22 5.29 10.80 5.39
CA VAL A 22 3.90 10.37 5.64
C VAL A 22 3.80 9.71 7.01
N ASP A 23 2.58 9.62 7.55
CA ASP A 23 2.34 8.87 8.78
C ASP A 23 2.67 7.38 8.57
N ALA A 24 2.29 6.80 7.43
CA ALA A 24 2.61 5.41 7.12
C ALA A 24 2.97 5.16 5.65
N PHE A 25 3.90 4.23 5.42
CA PHE A 25 4.21 3.69 4.11
C PHE A 25 3.78 2.22 4.05
N VAL A 26 3.04 1.82 3.01
CA VAL A 26 2.54 0.45 2.86
C VAL A 26 3.65 -0.46 2.38
N CYS A 27 3.81 -1.60 3.06
CA CYS A 27 4.71 -2.69 2.70
C CYS A 27 3.88 -3.91 2.29
N PRO A 28 3.59 -4.10 0.99
CA PRO A 28 2.98 -5.32 0.50
C PRO A 28 3.89 -6.51 0.80
N THR A 29 3.35 -7.59 1.35
CA THR A 29 4.08 -8.80 1.73
C THR A 29 3.28 -10.04 1.36
N ASN A 30 3.79 -11.22 1.70
CA ASN A 30 3.02 -12.47 1.67
C ASN A 30 2.54 -12.85 3.08
N SER A 31 1.64 -13.82 3.18
CA SER A 31 1.14 -14.31 4.47
C SER A 31 2.23 -14.85 5.40
N GLU A 32 3.38 -15.28 4.89
CA GLU A 32 4.52 -15.72 5.72
C GLU A 32 5.35 -14.54 6.27
N GLY A 33 5.02 -13.30 5.88
CA GLY A 33 5.68 -12.06 6.28
C GLY A 33 7.08 -11.85 5.68
N LEU A 34 7.45 -12.66 4.68
CA LEU A 34 8.78 -12.62 4.07
C LEU A 34 8.88 -11.45 3.08
N MET A 35 9.91 -10.62 3.20
CA MET A 35 10.14 -9.45 2.34
C MET A 35 11.17 -9.76 1.24
N SER A 36 11.05 -10.92 0.61
CA SER A 36 12.04 -11.44 -0.36
C SER A 36 11.82 -10.94 -1.79
N HIS A 37 10.66 -10.39 -2.10
CA HIS A 37 10.28 -9.95 -3.46
C HIS A 37 9.88 -8.48 -3.46
N PHE A 38 10.02 -7.84 -4.62
CA PHE A 38 9.52 -6.49 -4.83
C PHE A 38 7.99 -6.46 -4.67
N PRO A 39 7.39 -5.41 -4.06
CA PRO A 39 8.03 -4.21 -3.50
C PRO A 39 8.59 -4.37 -2.08
N ALA A 40 8.23 -5.42 -1.36
CA ALA A 40 8.63 -5.68 0.04
C ALA A 40 10.14 -5.61 0.25
N SER A 41 10.92 -6.24 -0.63
CA SER A 41 12.38 -6.28 -0.55
C SER A 41 13.01 -4.90 -0.61
N LYS A 42 12.52 -4.03 -1.51
CA LYS A 42 12.96 -2.64 -1.61
C LYS A 42 12.67 -1.88 -0.31
N ILE A 43 11.47 -2.06 0.25
CA ILE A 43 11.08 -1.38 1.49
C ILE A 43 11.93 -1.85 2.67
N ARG A 44 12.17 -3.16 2.79
CA ARG A 44 13.09 -3.73 3.78
C ARG A 44 14.49 -3.12 3.66
N ASP A 45 15.03 -3.04 2.45
CA ASP A 45 16.37 -2.51 2.23
C ASP A 45 16.47 -1.02 2.60
N LEU A 46 15.43 -0.22 2.29
CA LEU A 46 15.34 1.19 2.66
C LEU A 46 15.17 1.36 4.18
N ALA A 47 14.21 0.68 4.79
CA ALA A 47 13.90 0.75 6.21
C ALA A 47 15.05 0.23 7.09
N GLY A 48 15.85 -0.72 6.60
CA GLY A 48 17.03 -1.25 7.27
C GLY A 48 16.78 -2.55 8.03
N PRO A 49 17.81 -3.05 8.75
CA PRO A 49 17.76 -4.34 9.42
C PRO A 49 16.71 -4.35 10.55
N GLY A 50 16.11 -5.52 10.84
CA GLY A 50 15.19 -5.68 11.97
C GLY A 50 13.71 -5.50 11.64
N ILE A 51 13.36 -5.11 10.40
CA ILE A 51 11.96 -4.90 10.01
C ILE A 51 11.20 -6.21 9.83
N GLU A 52 11.82 -7.21 9.21
CA GLU A 52 11.19 -8.52 9.01
C GLU A 52 10.98 -9.25 10.35
N GLU A 53 11.92 -9.08 11.29
CA GLU A 53 11.84 -9.60 12.66
C GLU A 53 10.69 -8.99 13.47
N GLN A 54 10.28 -7.76 13.16
CA GLN A 54 9.10 -7.14 13.78
C GLN A 54 7.79 -7.72 13.24
N VAL A 55 7.77 -8.27 12.02
CA VAL A 55 6.58 -8.86 11.40
C VAL A 55 6.44 -10.34 11.75
N LYS A 56 7.55 -11.07 11.85
CA LYS A 56 7.60 -12.52 12.08
C LYS A 56 6.72 -13.04 13.24
N PRO A 57 6.59 -12.38 14.41
CA PRO A 57 5.71 -12.87 15.48
C PRO A 57 4.22 -12.84 15.14
N HIS A 58 3.84 -12.14 14.07
CA HIS A 58 2.46 -11.96 13.64
C HIS A 58 2.07 -12.87 12.47
N THR A 59 2.99 -13.71 12.00
CA THR A 59 2.74 -14.60 10.86
C THR A 59 2.22 -15.97 11.33
N PRO A 60 1.34 -16.63 10.54
CA PRO A 60 0.86 -16.21 9.23
C PRO A 60 -0.18 -15.08 9.29
N LEU A 61 -0.07 -14.11 8.39
CA LEU A 61 -1.02 -13.01 8.22
C LEU A 61 -2.04 -13.34 7.12
N ALA A 62 -3.32 -13.26 7.44
CA ALA A 62 -4.37 -13.42 6.45
C ALA A 62 -4.37 -12.25 5.44
N ILE A 63 -4.72 -12.51 4.19
CA ILE A 63 -5.04 -11.45 3.22
C ILE A 63 -6.24 -10.66 3.77
N GLY A 64 -6.10 -9.33 3.84
CA GLY A 64 -7.04 -8.45 4.54
C GLY A 64 -6.72 -8.20 6.02
N ALA A 65 -5.58 -8.68 6.52
CA ALA A 65 -5.02 -8.26 7.81
C ALA A 65 -3.82 -7.31 7.59
N ALA A 66 -3.47 -6.54 8.61
CA ALA A 66 -2.34 -5.63 8.56
C ALA A 66 -1.57 -5.59 9.90
N VAL A 67 -0.26 -5.44 9.82
CA VAL A 67 0.63 -5.24 10.98
C VAL A 67 1.35 -3.91 10.83
N ILE A 68 1.48 -3.18 11.95
CA ILE A 68 2.15 -1.89 11.96
C ILE A 68 3.48 -2.00 12.70
N THR A 69 4.55 -1.54 12.07
CA THR A 69 5.88 -1.44 12.68
C THR A 69 6.40 -0.01 12.58
N THR A 70 7.54 0.26 13.23
CA THR A 70 8.34 1.46 12.88
C THR A 70 8.82 1.37 11.42
N ALA A 71 9.14 2.50 10.80
CA ALA A 71 9.70 2.53 9.43
C ALA A 71 11.22 2.47 9.35
N GLY A 72 11.89 2.22 10.48
CA GLY A 72 13.34 2.17 10.56
C GLY A 72 13.97 3.50 10.09
N ARG A 73 14.72 3.45 9.00
CA ARG A 73 15.46 4.57 8.43
C ARG A 73 14.66 5.45 7.46
N MET A 74 13.46 5.04 7.06
CA MET A 74 12.62 5.83 6.15
C MET A 74 12.07 7.09 6.85
N ARG A 75 11.75 8.13 6.09
CA ARG A 75 11.11 9.36 6.61
C ARG A 75 9.64 9.18 6.95
N ALA A 76 8.98 8.14 6.42
CA ALA A 76 7.69 7.69 6.92
C ALA A 76 7.80 7.33 8.41
N ARG A 77 6.74 7.55 9.18
CA ARG A 77 6.81 7.25 10.64
C ARG A 77 6.62 5.77 10.92
N TYR A 78 5.74 5.12 10.17
CA TYR A 78 5.38 3.71 10.34
C TYR A 78 5.35 2.96 9.00
N LEU A 79 5.44 1.63 9.08
CA LEU A 79 5.10 0.74 7.97
C LEU A 79 3.79 0.03 8.27
N ILE A 80 2.94 -0.12 7.25
CA ILE A 80 1.77 -1.00 7.29
C ILE A 80 2.08 -2.21 6.41
N HIS A 81 2.39 -3.34 7.03
CA HIS A 81 2.64 -4.60 6.34
C HIS A 81 1.33 -5.29 6.04
N VAL A 82 1.08 -5.58 4.78
CA VAL A 82 -0.20 -6.16 4.32
C VAL A 82 0.04 -7.31 3.34
N PRO A 83 -0.53 -8.51 3.58
CA PRO A 83 -0.42 -9.59 2.63
C PRO A 83 -1.29 -9.36 1.38
N ASP A 84 -0.68 -9.38 0.20
CA ASP A 84 -1.37 -9.42 -1.10
C ASP A 84 -1.28 -10.80 -1.77
N THR A 85 -0.49 -11.71 -1.19
CA THR A 85 -0.40 -13.12 -1.60
C THR A 85 -0.15 -14.04 -0.40
N THR A 86 -0.35 -15.34 -0.56
CA THR A 86 -0.17 -16.31 0.53
C THR A 86 1.29 -16.74 0.72
N LYS A 87 2.08 -16.78 -0.35
CA LYS A 87 3.47 -17.25 -0.35
C LYS A 87 4.35 -16.33 -1.17
N PRO A 88 5.67 -16.29 -0.95
CA PRO A 88 6.58 -15.54 -1.79
C PRO A 88 6.38 -15.86 -3.29
N GLY A 89 6.07 -14.84 -4.09
CA GLY A 89 5.81 -14.99 -5.54
C GLY A 89 4.54 -15.80 -5.89
N GLY A 90 3.63 -16.00 -4.94
CA GLY A 90 2.38 -16.71 -5.17
C GLY A 90 1.42 -15.96 -6.11
N LYS A 91 0.35 -16.64 -6.52
CA LYS A 91 -0.71 -16.00 -7.33
C LYS A 91 -1.39 -14.89 -6.52
N VAL A 92 -1.84 -13.87 -7.24
CA VAL A 92 -2.65 -12.76 -6.72
C VAL A 92 -3.92 -12.68 -7.55
N GLN A 93 -5.06 -12.41 -6.92
CA GLN A 93 -6.30 -12.04 -7.59
C GLN A 93 -6.65 -10.58 -7.27
N VAL A 94 -7.54 -9.98 -8.05
CA VAL A 94 -8.00 -8.60 -7.83
C VAL A 94 -8.59 -8.44 -6.43
N GLU A 95 -9.32 -9.44 -5.95
CA GLU A 95 -9.91 -9.47 -4.61
C GLU A 95 -8.86 -9.42 -3.50
N ASP A 96 -7.66 -9.97 -3.73
CA ASP A 96 -6.57 -9.93 -2.75
C ASP A 96 -6.04 -8.50 -2.60
N VAL A 97 -5.89 -7.78 -3.72
CA VAL A 97 -5.47 -6.37 -3.74
C VAL A 97 -6.53 -5.46 -3.11
N LEU A 98 -7.81 -5.69 -3.40
CA LEU A 98 -8.93 -4.97 -2.76
C LEU A 98 -8.91 -5.18 -1.24
N ARG A 99 -8.82 -6.43 -0.79
CA ARG A 99 -8.78 -6.76 0.65
C ARG A 99 -7.55 -6.20 1.34
N ALA A 100 -6.38 -6.26 0.71
CA ALA A 100 -5.16 -5.66 1.22
C ALA A 100 -5.30 -4.14 1.34
N THR A 101 -5.82 -3.47 0.31
CA THR A 101 -6.01 -2.01 0.34
C THR A 101 -7.02 -1.60 1.42
N SER A 102 -8.11 -2.36 1.56
CA SER A 102 -9.10 -2.16 2.62
C SER A 102 -8.47 -2.29 4.02
N ALA A 103 -7.63 -3.31 4.24
CA ALA A 103 -6.92 -3.51 5.50
C ALA A 103 -5.95 -2.35 5.81
N VAL A 104 -5.29 -1.81 4.79
CA VAL A 104 -4.44 -0.61 4.91
C VAL A 104 -5.26 0.60 5.37
N ILE A 105 -6.40 0.85 4.74
CA ILE A 105 -7.30 1.95 5.10
C ILE A 105 -7.75 1.78 6.56
N VAL A 106 -8.26 0.60 6.93
CA VAL A 106 -8.71 0.31 8.30
C VAL A 106 -7.58 0.52 9.31
N ALA A 107 -6.39 0.00 9.04
CA ALA A 107 -5.23 0.11 9.93
C ALA A 107 -4.77 1.57 10.11
N ALA A 108 -4.67 2.33 9.01
CA ALA A 108 -4.30 3.74 9.04
C ALA A 108 -5.30 4.56 9.85
N ARG A 109 -6.59 4.33 9.64
CA ARG A 109 -7.66 5.07 10.31
C ARG A 109 -7.79 4.71 11.78
N ALA A 110 -7.61 3.44 12.15
CA ALA A 110 -7.59 3.02 13.55
C ALA A 110 -6.45 3.67 14.35
N LYS A 111 -5.36 4.07 13.69
CA LYS A 111 -4.25 4.82 14.31
C LYS A 111 -4.38 6.34 14.19
N GLY A 112 -5.44 6.83 13.54
CA GLY A 112 -5.66 8.26 13.32
C GLY A 112 -4.67 8.89 12.34
N TYR A 113 -4.08 8.09 11.44
CA TYR A 113 -3.15 8.59 10.42
C TYR A 113 -3.88 9.46 9.39
N SER A 114 -3.20 10.51 8.98
CA SER A 114 -3.69 11.56 8.07
C SER A 114 -3.10 11.45 6.67
N SER A 115 -1.97 10.74 6.53
CA SER A 115 -1.27 10.56 5.27
C SER A 115 -0.70 9.15 5.11
N LEU A 116 -0.73 8.64 3.89
CA LEU A 116 -0.26 7.31 3.54
C LEU A 116 0.47 7.34 2.20
N ALA A 117 1.55 6.58 2.07
CA ALA A 117 2.17 6.25 0.81
C ALA A 117 1.98 4.76 0.49
N ILE A 118 1.53 4.42 -0.71
CA ILE A 118 1.29 3.03 -1.14
C ILE A 118 1.91 2.78 -2.52
N PRO A 119 2.83 1.81 -2.66
CA PRO A 119 3.33 1.41 -3.96
C PRO A 119 2.31 0.55 -4.72
N LEU A 120 2.56 0.33 -6.00
CA LEU A 120 1.84 -0.69 -6.75
C LEU A 120 2.08 -2.07 -6.09
N MET A 121 1.01 -2.82 -5.86
CA MET A 121 1.03 -4.16 -5.25
C MET A 121 0.20 -5.15 -6.06
N GLY A 122 0.51 -6.43 -5.97
CA GLY A 122 -0.14 -7.46 -6.80
C GLY A 122 0.26 -7.52 -8.28
N ALA A 123 1.12 -6.60 -8.77
CA ALA A 123 1.56 -6.52 -10.16
C ALA A 123 2.99 -7.03 -10.36
N PHE A 124 3.14 -8.35 -10.43
CA PHE A 124 4.43 -9.04 -10.66
C PHE A 124 4.21 -10.28 -11.55
N GLU A 125 5.26 -11.07 -11.83
CA GLU A 125 5.23 -12.16 -12.83
C GLU A 125 4.04 -13.14 -12.69
N SER A 126 3.64 -13.48 -11.46
CA SER A 126 2.47 -14.33 -11.15
C SER A 126 1.26 -13.56 -10.61
N GLY A 127 1.30 -12.23 -10.72
CA GLY A 127 0.27 -11.32 -10.25
C GLY A 127 -0.79 -11.01 -11.29
N ILE A 128 -1.54 -9.94 -11.06
CA ILE A 128 -2.53 -9.38 -11.99
C ILE A 128 -1.91 -8.28 -12.86
N PRO A 129 -2.54 -7.89 -13.98
CA PRO A 129 -2.08 -6.75 -14.77
C PRO A 129 -1.92 -5.48 -13.92
N ALA A 130 -0.85 -4.72 -14.17
CA ALA A 130 -0.51 -3.52 -13.39
C ALA A 130 -1.67 -2.51 -13.31
N GLU A 131 -2.39 -2.31 -14.42
CA GLU A 131 -3.55 -1.44 -14.44
C GLU A 131 -4.72 -1.94 -13.60
N GLU A 132 -4.95 -3.27 -13.53
CA GLU A 132 -6.00 -3.83 -12.68
C GLU A 132 -5.66 -3.66 -11.20
N ALA A 133 -4.40 -3.89 -10.84
CA ALA A 133 -3.90 -3.62 -9.49
C ALA A 133 -4.05 -2.14 -9.11
N ALA A 134 -3.64 -1.22 -9.99
CA ALA A 134 -3.74 0.20 -9.75
C ALA A 134 -5.22 0.66 -9.64
N ARG A 135 -6.10 0.14 -10.49
CA ARG A 135 -7.55 0.39 -10.42
C ARG A 135 -8.14 -0.11 -9.11
N ALA A 136 -7.77 -1.30 -8.64
CA ALA A 136 -8.22 -1.85 -7.37
C ALA A 136 -7.76 -1.01 -6.16
N ILE A 137 -6.49 -0.57 -6.17
CA ILE A 137 -5.97 0.31 -5.11
C ILE A 137 -6.72 1.65 -5.12
N HIS A 138 -6.83 2.29 -6.28
CA HIS A 138 -7.47 3.59 -6.44
C HIS A 138 -8.96 3.54 -6.06
N SER A 139 -9.69 2.50 -6.50
CA SER A 139 -11.13 2.39 -6.23
C SER A 139 -11.45 2.27 -4.75
N GLU A 140 -10.64 1.54 -3.96
CA GLU A 140 -10.81 1.42 -2.51
C GLU A 140 -10.61 2.77 -1.80
N PHE A 141 -9.55 3.52 -2.12
CA PHE A 141 -9.34 4.86 -1.54
C PHE A 141 -10.38 5.88 -2.00
N LYS A 142 -10.81 5.82 -3.26
CA LYS A 142 -11.84 6.70 -3.82
C LYS A 142 -13.23 6.40 -3.23
N SER A 143 -13.51 5.14 -2.90
CA SER A 143 -14.79 4.72 -2.32
C SER A 143 -14.84 4.90 -0.80
N TYR A 144 -13.69 5.02 -0.15
CA TYR A 144 -13.62 5.30 1.28
C TYR A 144 -14.33 6.62 1.63
N ARG A 145 -15.13 6.59 2.70
CA ARG A 145 -15.82 7.76 3.27
C ARG A 145 -15.44 7.85 4.74
N GLY A 146 -14.60 8.83 5.06
CA GLY A 146 -14.15 9.10 6.41
C GLY A 146 -14.48 10.53 6.85
N GLU A 147 -14.54 10.74 8.17
CA GLU A 147 -14.85 12.04 8.77
C GLU A 147 -13.67 13.01 8.84
N ARG A 148 -12.46 12.59 8.39
CA ARG A 148 -11.26 13.44 8.44
C ARG A 148 -10.49 13.34 7.13
N PRO A 149 -9.79 14.41 6.72
CA PRO A 149 -9.02 14.41 5.49
C PRO A 149 -7.99 13.28 5.52
N PHE A 150 -7.75 12.68 4.36
CA PHE A 150 -6.82 11.57 4.22
C PHE A 150 -6.06 11.71 2.90
N LYS A 151 -4.75 11.90 2.99
CA LYS A 151 -3.87 12.06 1.83
C LYS A 151 -3.23 10.73 1.46
N VAL A 152 -3.34 10.34 0.21
CA VAL A 152 -2.80 9.08 -0.31
C VAL A 152 -1.85 9.37 -1.46
N TYR A 153 -0.61 8.94 -1.30
CA TYR A 153 0.42 9.00 -2.32
C TYR A 153 0.55 7.64 -3.00
N LEU A 154 0.18 7.55 -4.28
CA LEU A 154 0.45 6.39 -5.12
C LEU A 154 1.93 6.43 -5.53
N MET A 155 2.74 5.56 -4.96
CA MET A 155 4.20 5.59 -5.07
C MET A 155 4.65 4.87 -6.34
N ALA A 156 4.99 5.65 -7.37
CA ALA A 156 5.57 5.13 -8.59
C ALA A 156 7.05 4.77 -8.38
N ARG A 157 7.49 3.64 -8.95
CA ARG A 157 8.91 3.29 -9.02
C ARG A 157 9.60 3.98 -10.19
N ASP A 158 8.92 4.08 -11.32
CA ASP A 158 9.43 4.58 -12.59
C ASP A 158 8.29 5.20 -13.43
N LYS A 159 8.59 5.58 -14.67
CA LYS A 159 7.60 6.20 -15.57
C LYS A 159 6.45 5.26 -15.95
N THR A 160 6.70 3.96 -16.03
CA THR A 160 5.66 2.98 -16.35
C THR A 160 4.63 2.91 -15.22
N ASP A 161 5.08 2.92 -13.96
CA ASP A 161 4.16 2.99 -12.82
C ASP A 161 3.35 4.30 -12.82
N VAL A 162 3.94 5.43 -13.25
CA VAL A 162 3.20 6.71 -13.38
C VAL A 162 2.06 6.56 -14.39
N GLU A 163 2.36 6.07 -15.61
CA GLU A 163 1.36 5.86 -16.66
C GLU A 163 0.24 4.92 -16.19
N VAL A 164 0.59 3.84 -15.48
CA VAL A 164 -0.36 2.90 -14.90
C VAL A 164 -1.30 3.59 -13.88
N PHE A 165 -0.75 4.44 -13.01
CA PHE A 165 -1.56 5.17 -12.04
C PHE A 165 -2.42 6.27 -12.68
N GLU A 166 -1.92 6.96 -13.71
CA GLU A 166 -2.70 7.95 -14.47
C GLU A 166 -3.92 7.29 -15.11
N VAL A 167 -3.73 6.16 -15.79
CA VAL A 167 -4.83 5.36 -16.38
C VAL A 167 -5.85 4.94 -15.31
N ALA A 168 -5.39 4.51 -14.13
CA ALA A 168 -6.29 4.10 -13.05
C ALA A 168 -7.09 5.26 -12.43
N ILE A 169 -6.51 6.46 -12.39
CA ILE A 169 -7.17 7.67 -11.89
C ILE A 169 -8.23 8.15 -12.90
N ASP A 170 -7.87 8.18 -14.19
CA ASP A 170 -8.72 8.67 -15.28
C ASP A 170 -9.84 7.69 -15.65
N GLY A 171 -9.58 6.38 -15.58
CA GLY A 171 -10.43 5.31 -16.12
C GLY A 171 -11.67 4.95 -15.29
N GLY A 172 -11.85 5.51 -14.09
CA GLY A 172 -12.93 5.09 -13.18
C GLY A 172 -12.76 3.66 -12.64
N PRO A 173 -13.67 3.18 -11.77
CA PRO A 173 -13.56 1.83 -11.19
C PRO A 173 -13.64 0.75 -12.29
N PRO A 174 -13.02 -0.44 -12.06
CA PRO A 174 -13.03 -1.55 -13.00
C PRO A 174 -14.44 -2.09 -13.30
#